data_AF-A0A959GDV4-F1
#
_entry.id   AF-A0A959GDV4-F1
#
_cell.length_a   1.000
_cell.length_b   1.000
_cell.length_c   1.000
_cell.angle_alpha   90.00
_cell.angle_beta   90.00
_cell.angle_gamma   90.00
#
_symmetry.space_group_name_H-M   'P 1'
#
loop_
_entity.id
_entity.type
_entity.pdbx_description
1 polymer ?
#
loop_
_entity_poly.entity_id
_entity_poly.type
_entity_poly.pdbx_seq_one_letter_code
_entity_poly.pdbx_strand_id
1 'polypeptide(L)'
;MDELIWIFISALLINNFTLTYFLGICPFLGVSGRLDTALRLGLANIFVMLITAVCSWALNAYILPYAPYLRLISFIIVIASTVQLVEMAIKKLSPELFRALGIFLPLITT
;
A
#
# COMPACT_ATOMS: atom_id res chain seq x y z
N MET A 1 -31.22 -11.95 -5.62
CA MET A 1 -30.53 -11.68 -4.34
C MET A 1 -29.39 -12.66 -4.12
N ASP A 2 -29.52 -13.92 -4.55
CA ASP A 2 -28.45 -14.93 -4.47
C ASP A 2 -27.16 -14.54 -5.19
N GLU A 3 -27.24 -13.88 -6.35
CA GLU A 3 -26.04 -13.41 -7.06
C GLU A 3 -25.25 -12.34 -6.31
N LEU A 4 -25.91 -11.45 -5.58
CA LEU A 4 -25.22 -10.39 -4.83
C LEU A 4 -24.50 -10.95 -3.59
N ILE A 5 -25.13 -11.92 -2.93
CA ILE A 5 -24.53 -12.67 -1.81
C ILE A 5 -23.35 -13.50 -2.31
N TRP A 6 -23.46 -14.09 -3.50
CA TRP A 6 -22.37 -14.85 -4.10
C TRP A 6 -21.19 -13.99 -4.52
N ILE A 7 -21.44 -12.82 -5.12
CA ILE A 7 -20.41 -11.81 -5.41
C ILE A 7 -19.75 -11.32 -4.11
N PHE A 8 -20.53 -11.09 -3.06
CA PHE A 8 -20.00 -10.66 -1.76
C PHE A 8 -19.09 -11.71 -1.11
N ILE A 9 -19.51 -12.98 -1.09
CA ILE A 9 -18.68 -14.10 -0.59
C ILE A 9 -17.42 -14.26 -1.45
N SER A 10 -17.55 -14.16 -2.77
CA SER A 10 -16.43 -14.30 -3.68
C SER A 10 -15.43 -13.15 -3.56
N ALA A 11 -15.88 -11.93 -3.25
CA ALA A 11 -15.00 -10.79 -3.00
C ALA A 11 -14.31 -10.89 -1.62
N LEU A 12 -15.03 -11.37 -0.60
CA LEU A 12 -14.56 -11.37 0.79
C LEU A 12 -13.60 -12.53 1.09
N LEU A 13 -13.82 -13.71 0.50
CA LEU A 13 -12.98 -14.90 0.71
C LEU A 13 -12.10 -15.28 -0.48
N ILE A 14 -12.61 -15.18 -1.72
CA ILE A 14 -11.93 -15.80 -2.86
C ILE A 14 -10.95 -14.83 -3.52
N ASN A 15 -11.34 -13.55 -3.68
CA ASN A 15 -10.52 -12.51 -4.30
C ASN A 15 -9.85 -11.56 -3.30
N ASN A 16 -9.85 -11.89 -2.01
CA ASN A 16 -9.33 -11.00 -0.99
C ASN A 16 -7.78 -11.01 -1.01
N PHE A 17 -7.19 -9.83 -1.24
CA PHE A 17 -5.73 -9.63 -1.32
C PHE A 17 -4.97 -10.15 -0.10
N THR A 18 -5.53 -9.99 1.09
CA THR A 18 -4.84 -10.38 2.33
C THR A 18 -4.98 -11.88 2.63
N LEU A 19 -6.14 -12.47 2.29
CA LEU A 19 -6.48 -13.85 2.68
C LEU A 19 -6.03 -14.89 1.65
N THR A 20 -6.11 -14.57 0.35
CA THR A 20 -5.83 -15.53 -0.73
C THR A 20 -4.48 -15.28 -1.39
N TYR A 21 -4.09 -14.01 -1.56
CA TYR A 21 -2.82 -13.64 -2.18
C TYR A 21 -1.67 -13.45 -1.18
N PHE A 22 -1.96 -13.54 0.13
CA PHE A 22 -0.99 -13.38 1.23
C PHE A 22 -0.16 -12.08 1.15
N LEU A 23 -0.67 -11.04 0.48
CA LEU A 23 0.00 -9.74 0.36
C LEU A 23 -0.34 -8.86 1.57
N GLY A 24 0.68 -8.20 2.13
CA GLY A 24 0.49 -7.24 3.23
C GLY A 24 0.22 -7.87 4.61
N ILE A 25 0.56 -9.16 4.81
CA ILE A 25 0.37 -9.84 6.11
C ILE A 25 1.22 -9.25 7.23
N CYS A 26 2.42 -8.74 6.92
CA CYS A 26 3.35 -8.17 7.89
C CYS A 26 2.77 -6.93 8.61
N PRO A 27 2.29 -5.88 7.90
CA PRO A 27 1.63 -4.75 8.55
C PRO A 27 0.26 -5.12 9.15
N PHE A 28 -0.44 -6.11 8.56
CA PHE A 28 -1.73 -6.56 9.09
C PHE A 28 -1.60 -7.17 10.49
N LEU A 29 -0.69 -8.13 10.67
CA LEU A 29 -0.45 -8.77 11.97
C LEU A 29 0.08 -7.79 13.02
N GLY A 30 0.90 -6.82 12.60
CA GLY A 30 1.48 -5.82 13.51
C GLY A 30 0.48 -4.81 14.08
N VAL A 31 -0.59 -4.51 13.35
CA VAL A 31 -1.52 -3.41 13.70
C VAL A 31 -2.93 -3.89 14.09
N SER A 32 -3.23 -5.19 13.95
CA SER A 32 -4.53 -5.78 14.30
C SER A 32 -4.98 -5.58 15.75
N GLY A 33 -4.06 -5.29 16.68
CA GLY A 33 -4.39 -5.09 18.10
C GLY A 33 -5.11 -3.78 18.44
N ARG A 34 -5.12 -2.78 17.56
CA ARG A 34 -5.79 -1.49 17.80
C ARG A 34 -6.47 -0.97 16.53
N LEU A 35 -7.80 -0.86 16.58
CA LEU A 35 -8.61 -0.46 15.42
C LEU A 35 -8.29 0.96 14.94
N ASP A 36 -8.07 1.90 15.86
CA ASP A 36 -7.69 3.28 15.54
C ASP A 36 -6.38 3.36 14.74
N THR A 37 -5.38 2.55 15.13
CA THR A 37 -4.09 2.51 14.44
C THR A 37 -4.22 1.82 13.08
N ALA A 38 -5.03 0.75 12.98
CA ALA A 38 -5.27 0.02 11.74
C ALA A 38 -5.94 0.89 10.68
N LEU A 39 -6.95 1.68 11.06
CA LEU A 39 -7.63 2.60 10.14
C LEU A 39 -6.69 3.69 9.63
N ARG A 40 -5.87 4.27 10.51
CA ARG A 40 -4.91 5.33 10.14
C ARG A 40 -3.81 4.80 9.22
N LEU A 41 -3.29 3.59 9.47
CA LEU A 41 -2.32 2.95 8.58
C LEU A 41 -2.94 2.56 7.23
N GLY A 42 -4.14 2.02 7.23
CA GLY A 42 -4.87 1.66 6.00
C GLY A 42 -5.10 2.86 5.10
N LEU A 43 -5.55 3.99 5.67
CA LEU A 43 -5.71 5.25 4.93
C LEU A 43 -4.40 5.76 4.34
N ALA A 44 -3.31 5.72 5.12
CA ALA A 44 -1.99 6.11 4.62
C ALA A 44 -1.52 5.22 3.46
N ASN A 45 -1.74 3.90 3.56
CA ASN A 45 -1.37 2.95 2.52
C ASN A 45 -2.19 3.14 1.23
N ILE A 46 -3.50 3.36 1.34
CA ILE A 46 -4.36 3.65 0.17
C ILE A 46 -3.88 4.91 -0.56
N PHE A 47 -3.54 5.95 0.19
CA PHE A 47 -3.03 7.19 -0.38
C PHE A 47 -1.70 6.99 -1.13
N VAL A 48 -0.74 6.29 -0.52
CA VAL A 48 0.54 5.98 -1.15
C VAL A 48 0.33 5.13 -2.41
N MET A 49 -0.46 4.06 -2.32
CA MET A 49 -0.74 3.16 -3.45
C MET A 49 -1.38 3.88 -4.63
N LEU A 50 -2.26 4.85 -4.38
CA LEU A 50 -2.91 5.61 -5.44
C LEU A 50 -1.89 6.47 -6.20
N ILE A 51 -0.98 7.15 -5.49
CA ILE A 51 0.08 7.96 -6.10
C ILE A 51 1.07 7.07 -6.86
N THR A 52 1.53 5.98 -6.25
CA THR A 52 2.50 5.08 -6.88
C THR A 52 1.91 4.35 -8.07
N ALA A 53 0.61 4.03 -8.08
CA ALA A 53 -0.07 3.45 -9.24
C ALA A 53 -0.08 4.41 -10.43
N VAL A 54 -0.40 5.69 -10.22
CA VAL A 54 -0.37 6.72 -11.29
C VAL A 54 1.04 6.91 -11.82
N CYS A 55 2.04 7.01 -10.95
CA CYS A 55 3.45 7.14 -11.35
C CYS A 55 3.96 5.90 -12.10
N SER A 56 3.59 4.69 -11.64
CA SER A 56 4.00 3.43 -12.27
C SER A 56 3.34 3.25 -13.64
N TRP A 57 2.08 3.69 -13.79
CA TRP A 57 1.42 3.71 -15.09
C TRP A 57 2.12 4.63 -16.08
N ALA A 58 2.48 5.85 -15.66
CA ALA A 58 3.24 6.79 -16.48
C ALA A 58 4.60 6.20 -16.91
N LEU A 59 5.35 5.60 -15.98
CA LEU A 59 6.62 4.96 -16.31
C LEU A 59 6.47 3.75 -17.24
N ASN A 60 5.39 2.98 -17.08
CA ASN A 60 5.10 1.84 -17.94
C ASN A 60 4.74 2.26 -19.36
N ALA A 61 4.07 3.39 -19.54
CA ALA A 61 3.70 3.92 -20.85
C ALA A 61 4.89 4.56 -21.60
N TYR A 62 5.77 5.30 -20.90
CA TYR A 62 6.80 6.10 -21.56
C TYR A 62 8.22 5.49 -21.54
N ILE A 63 8.65 4.87 -20.44
CA ILE A 63 10.04 4.45 -20.23
C ILE A 63 10.27 2.95 -20.51
N LEU A 64 9.34 2.11 -20.07
CA LEU A 64 9.48 0.64 -20.15
C LEU A 64 9.49 0.01 -21.55
N PRO A 65 8.99 0.65 -22.64
CA PRO A 65 9.13 0.07 -23.97
C PRO A 65 10.60 -0.11 -24.41
N TYR A 66 11.51 0.72 -23.88
CA TYR A 66 12.90 0.78 -24.31
C TYR A 66 13.86 -0.03 -23.43
N ALA A 67 13.43 -0.44 -22.23
CA ALA A 67 14.29 -1.15 -21.27
C ALA A 67 13.48 -2.07 -20.33
N PRO A 68 12.97 -3.22 -20.82
CA PRO A 68 12.14 -4.12 -20.03
C PRO A 68 12.86 -4.69 -18.79
N TYR A 69 14.19 -4.78 -18.82
CA TYR A 69 15.02 -5.30 -17.72
C TYR A 69 15.06 -4.39 -16.49
N LEU A 70 14.86 -3.08 -16.67
CA LEU A 70 14.91 -2.08 -15.58
C LEU A 70 13.56 -1.89 -14.86
N ARG A 71 12.49 -2.50 -15.39
CA ARG A 71 11.11 -2.37 -14.92
C ARG A 71 10.95 -2.52 -13.41
N LEU A 72 11.50 -3.59 -12.86
CA LEU A 72 11.34 -3.92 -11.44
C LEU A 72 12.06 -2.91 -10.55
N ILE A 73 13.28 -2.53 -10.92
CA ILE A 73 14.10 -1.55 -10.18
C ILE A 73 13.44 -0.17 -10.22
N SER A 74 12.94 0.25 -11.38
CA SER A 74 12.25 1.54 -11.53
C SER A 74 11.00 1.62 -10.65
N PHE A 75 10.21 0.56 -10.55
CA PHE A 75 9.03 0.53 -9.68
C PHE A 75 9.39 0.61 -8.20
N ILE A 76 10.42 -0.11 -7.74
CA ILE A 76 10.88 -0.02 -6.35
C ILE A 76 11.33 1.41 -6.00
N ILE A 77 12.08 2.08 -6.89
CA ILE A 77 12.56 3.46 -6.66
C ILE A 77 11.40 4.46 -6.54
N VAL A 78 10.36 4.29 -7.36
CA VAL A 78 9.17 5.16 -7.34
C VAL A 78 8.37 4.98 -6.06
N ILE A 79 8.19 3.73 -5.63
CA ILE A 79 7.50 3.42 -4.38
C ILE A 79 8.30 3.97 -3.20
N ALA A 80 9.61 3.71 -3.15
CA ALA A 80 10.48 4.19 -2.07
C ALA A 80 10.47 5.72 -1.97
N SER A 81 10.73 6.43 -3.08
CA SER A 81 10.72 7.91 -3.09
C SER A 81 9.38 8.50 -2.65
N THR A 82 8.26 7.90 -3.07
CA THR A 82 6.92 8.36 -2.66
C THR A 82 6.69 8.13 -1.17
N VAL A 83 7.06 6.96 -0.64
CA VAL A 83 6.92 6.66 0.80
C VAL A 83 7.80 7.58 1.65
N GLN A 84 9.03 7.86 1.21
CA GLN A 84 9.93 8.82 1.89
C GLN A 84 9.30 10.22 2.01
N LEU A 85 8.65 10.70 0.95
CA LEU A 85 7.94 11.98 0.97
C LEU A 85 6.77 11.97 1.96
N VAL A 86 6.01 10.88 1.99
CA VAL A 86 4.89 10.71 2.92
C VAL A 86 5.35 10.61 4.37
N GLU A 87 6.48 9.93 4.64
CA GLU A 87 7.07 9.87 5.98
C GLU A 87 7.41 11.26 6.52
N MET A 88 8.06 12.09 5.69
CA MET A 88 8.37 13.47 6.05
C MET A 88 7.11 14.31 6.25
N ALA A 89 6.06 14.10 5.44
CA ALA A 89 4.79 14.79 5.58
C ALA A 89 4.06 14.41 6.88
N ILE A 90 3.97 13.11 7.20
CA ILE A 90 3.30 12.60 8.42
C ILE A 90 4.02 13.09 9.68
N LYS A 91 5.36 13.11 9.67
CA LYS A 91 6.16 13.63 10.78
C LYS A 91 5.86 15.10 11.08
N LYS A 92 5.52 15.89 10.05
CA LYS A 92 5.21 17.32 10.17
C LYS A 92 3.74 17.60 10.52
N LEU A 93 2.81 16.80 10.01
CA LEU A 93 1.36 17.00 10.20
C LEU A 93 0.84 16.47 11.54
N SER A 94 1.33 15.31 12.00
CA SER A 94 0.78 14.65 13.19
C SER A 94 1.83 13.81 13.93
N PRO A 95 2.50 14.37 14.97
CA PRO A 95 3.52 13.65 15.73
C PRO A 95 2.96 12.48 16.55
N GLU A 96 1.67 12.51 16.92
CA GLU A 96 1.01 11.38 17.58
C GLU A 96 0.88 10.16 16.67
N LEU A 97 0.58 10.37 15.38
CA LEU A 97 0.51 9.30 14.39
C LEU A 97 1.90 8.72 14.11
N PHE A 98 2.93 9.56 14.05
CA PHE A 98 4.31 9.12 13.88
C PHE A 98 4.81 8.29 15.08
N ARG A 99 4.43 8.63 16.32
CA ARG A 99 4.77 7.81 17.50
C ARG A 99 4.10 6.43 17.52
N ALA A 100 2.87 6.34 17.02
CA ALA A 100 2.13 5.07 16.96
C ALA A 100 2.53 4.19 15.76
N LEU A 101 3.01 4.80 14.66
CA LEU A 101 3.10 4.15 13.36
C LEU A 101 4.51 4.20 12.71
N GLY A 102 5.45 4.91 13.31
CA GLY A 102 6.78 5.17 12.72
C GLY A 102 7.59 3.92 12.36
N ILE A 103 7.39 2.80 13.08
CA ILE A 103 8.05 1.53 12.78
C ILE A 103 7.45 0.84 11.54
N PHE A 104 6.16 1.07 11.27
CA PHE A 104 5.42 0.43 10.17
C PHE A 104 5.42 1.24 8.87
N LEU A 105 5.83 2.53 8.92
CA LEU A 105 5.90 3.39 7.75
C LEU A 105 6.89 2.91 6.67
N PRO A 106 8.13 2.51 7.02
CA PRO A 106 9.08 1.97 6.03
C PRO A 106 8.61 0.64 5.43
N LEU A 107 7.81 -0.12 6.18
CA LEU A 107 7.26 -1.41 5.76
C LEU A 107 6.23 -1.27 4.62
N ILE A 108 5.78 -0.05 4.30
CA ILE A 108 4.91 0.23 3.14
C ILE A 108 5.69 0.04 1.82
N THR A 109 7.03 0.14 1.85
CA THR A 109 7.86 -0.02 0.65
C THR A 109 8.06 -1.47 0.20
N THR A 110 7.72 -2.43 1.05
CA THR A 110 7.92 -3.88 0.85
C THR A 110 6.59 -4.61 0.75
#